data_AF-A0A4Y2HB84-F1
#
_entry.id   AF-A0A4Y2HB84-F1
#
_cell.length_a   1.000
_cell.length_b   1.000
_cell.length_c   1.000
_cell.angle_alpha   90.00
_cell.angle_beta   90.00
_cell.angle_gamma   90.00
#
_symmetry.space_group_name_H-M   'P 1'
#
loop_
_entity.id
_entity.type
_entity.pdbx_description
1 polymer ?
#
loop_
_entity_poly.entity_id
_entity_poly.type
_entity_poly.pdbx_seq_one_letter_code
_entity_poly.pdbx_strand_id
1 'polypeptide(L)'
;MDNGETSKSVYNVLPKVKITPSPWQRPEIMFITNHDPFPTYLKRFNIRNSDSCDCGELGNPLHYATSCLLTSSYHLTKPSAHLEPPWWKRVLNNNFSRAKIRKLIHFIAENEAILFPKDGDND
;
A
#
# COMPACT_ATOMS: atom_id res chain seq x y z
N MET A 1 14.16 11.90 -8.26
CA MET A 1 13.62 13.04 -7.49
C MET A 1 12.46 12.51 -6.67
N ASP A 2 12.62 12.51 -5.35
CA ASP A 2 11.68 11.94 -4.38
C ASP A 2 10.42 12.81 -4.30
N ASN A 3 9.32 12.29 -4.84
CA ASN A 3 8.01 12.93 -4.73
C ASN A 3 7.49 12.67 -3.31
N GLY A 4 7.60 13.68 -2.45
CA GLY A 4 7.07 13.72 -1.07
C GLY A 4 5.53 13.60 -0.94
N GLU A 5 4.87 12.89 -1.85
CA GLU A 5 3.43 12.63 -1.87
C GLU A 5 3.04 11.61 -0.78
N THR A 6 3.88 10.60 -0.54
CA THR A 6 3.63 9.56 0.48
C THR A 6 3.64 10.11 1.90
N SER A 7 4.52 11.09 2.18
CA SER A 7 4.61 11.78 3.49
C SER A 7 3.34 12.59 3.80
N LYS A 8 2.69 13.17 2.77
CA LYS A 8 1.46 13.97 2.93
C LYS A 8 0.24 13.12 3.30
N SER A 9 0.11 11.90 2.77
CA SER A 9 -1.06 11.05 3.04
C SER A 9 -1.16 10.64 4.51
N VAL A 10 -0.04 10.18 5.09
CA VAL A 10 0.05 9.75 6.49
C VAL A 10 -0.28 10.92 7.44
N TYR A 11 0.25 12.12 7.17
CA TYR A 11 0.00 13.31 7.98
C TYR A 11 -1.47 13.76 7.98
N ASN A 12 -2.20 13.54 6.88
CA ASN A 12 -3.61 13.89 6.76
C ASN A 12 -4.55 12.86 7.42
N VAL A 13 -4.05 11.65 7.67
CA VAL A 13 -4.83 10.53 8.25
C VAL A 13 -4.55 10.37 9.74
N LEU A 14 -3.29 10.50 10.17
CA LEU A 14 -2.89 10.40 11.57
C LEU A 14 -2.95 11.77 12.27
N PRO A 15 -3.77 11.95 13.32
CA PRO A 15 -3.72 13.18 14.11
C PRO A 15 -2.37 13.31 14.81
N LYS A 16 -1.84 14.55 14.89
CA LYS A 16 -0.68 14.90 15.72
C LYS A 16 -0.92 14.41 17.16
N VAL A 17 -0.22 13.33 17.52
CA VAL A 17 -0.10 12.69 18.84
C VAL A 17 -1.39 12.67 19.66
N LYS A 18 -2.12 11.55 19.59
CA LYS A 18 -3.10 11.15 20.60
C LYS A 18 -2.61 9.87 21.29
N ILE A 19 -2.68 9.84 22.62
CA ILE A 19 -2.23 8.72 23.49
C ILE A 19 -3.24 7.55 23.43
N THR A 20 -4.40 7.74 22.78
CA THR A 20 -5.36 6.66 22.54
C THR A 20 -4.82 5.70 21.48
N PRO A 21 -4.79 4.38 21.76
CA PRO A 21 -4.46 3.37 20.76
C PRO A 21 -5.35 3.55 19.53
N SER A 22 -4.75 3.59 18.34
CA SER A 22 -5.52 3.60 17.11
C SER A 22 -6.41 2.35 17.05
N PRO A 23 -7.68 2.44 16.61
CA PRO A 23 -8.53 1.26 16.42
C PRO A 23 -8.05 0.38 15.25
N TRP A 24 -6.98 0.78 14.56
CA TRP A 24 -6.46 0.12 13.37
C TRP A 24 -5.55 -1.05 13.71
N GLN A 25 -5.71 -2.13 12.95
CA GLN A 25 -4.85 -3.31 13.07
C GLN A 25 -3.57 -3.14 12.27
N ARG A 26 -2.55 -3.96 12.58
CA ARG A 26 -1.25 -3.92 11.91
C ARG A 26 -1.33 -3.89 10.37
N PRO A 27 -2.16 -4.71 9.68
CA PRO A 27 -2.25 -4.66 8.21
C PRO A 27 -2.78 -3.32 7.67
N GLU A 28 -3.66 -2.65 8.41
CA GLU A 28 -4.20 -1.35 8.00
C GLU A 28 -3.17 -0.23 8.18
N ILE A 29 -2.37 -0.30 9.25
CA ILE A 29 -1.26 0.61 9.50
C ILE A 29 -0.20 0.44 8.41
N MET A 30 0.18 -0.80 8.07
CA MET A 30 1.08 -1.12 6.96
C MET A 30 0.58 -0.52 5.65
N PHE A 31 -0.69 -0.77 5.32
CA PHE A 31 -1.33 -0.26 4.11
C PHE A 31 -1.24 1.26 3.96
N ILE A 32 -1.50 2.04 5.02
CA ILE A 32 -1.53 3.52 4.93
C ILE A 32 -0.15 4.16 5.01
N THR A 33 0.78 3.51 5.70
CA THR A 33 2.14 4.02 5.84
C THR A 33 3.04 3.58 4.70
N ASN A 34 2.50 2.77 3.77
CA ASN A 34 3.28 2.11 2.73
C ASN A 34 4.48 1.35 3.33
N HIS A 35 4.25 0.68 4.45
CA HIS A 35 5.19 -0.28 5.05
C HIS A 35 4.78 -1.69 4.62
N ASP A 36 5.75 -2.60 4.51
CA ASP A 36 5.62 -4.07 4.42
C ASP A 36 4.23 -4.61 4.03
N PRO A 37 4.03 -5.36 2.93
CA PRO A 37 5.01 -5.95 1.99
C PRO A 37 4.98 -5.27 0.61
N PHE A 38 5.32 -3.99 0.52
CA PHE A 38 5.21 -3.25 -0.75
C PHE A 38 6.58 -3.05 -1.41
N PRO A 39 6.76 -3.34 -2.72
CA PRO A 39 7.99 -3.05 -3.46
C PRO A 39 8.52 -1.63 -3.25
N THR A 40 7.65 -0.61 -3.23
CA THR A 40 8.09 0.77 -2.94
C THR A 40 8.72 0.94 -1.56
N TYR A 41 8.25 0.19 -0.57
CA TYR A 41 8.85 0.17 0.76
C TYR A 41 10.19 -0.56 0.75
N LEU A 42 10.21 -1.77 0.18
CA LEU A 42 11.39 -2.62 0.14
C LEU A 42 12.55 -1.96 -0.62
N LYS A 43 12.26 -1.25 -1.71
CA LYS A 43 13.24 -0.45 -2.44
C LYS A 43 13.82 0.68 -1.60
N ARG A 44 12.98 1.38 -0.84
CA ARG A 44 13.41 2.50 0.04
C ARG A 44 14.41 2.04 1.10
N PHE A 45 14.26 0.82 1.62
CA PHE A 45 15.17 0.23 2.61
C PHE A 45 16.29 -0.63 1.97
N ASN A 46 16.45 -0.55 0.65
CA ASN A 46 17.46 -1.28 -0.10
C ASN A 46 17.41 -2.81 0.12
N ILE A 47 16.22 -3.33 0.40
CA ILE A 47 15.94 -4.77 0.51
C ILE A 47 15.72 -5.36 -0.90
N ARG A 48 15.15 -4.56 -1.81
CA ARG A 48 14.96 -4.93 -3.22
C ARG A 48 15.46 -3.86 -4.16
N ASN A 49 15.81 -4.26 -5.39
CA ASN A 49 16.29 -3.33 -6.41
C ASN A 49 15.18 -2.66 -7.21
N SER A 50 14.01 -3.29 -7.32
CA SER A 50 12.85 -2.73 -8.02
C SER A 50 11.74 -2.34 -7.04
N ASP A 51 11.09 -1.21 -7.31
CA ASP A 51 9.84 -0.79 -6.65
C ASP A 51 8.59 -1.18 -7.47
N SER A 52 8.77 -1.98 -8.52
CA SER A 52 7.71 -2.35 -9.44
C SER A 52 6.94 -3.60 -8.98
N CYS A 53 5.67 -3.66 -9.36
CA CYS A 53 4.84 -4.86 -9.40
C CYS A 53 5.18 -5.66 -10.67
N ASP A 54 4.94 -6.97 -10.65
CA ASP A 54 5.17 -7.86 -11.79
C ASP A 54 4.29 -7.50 -12.99
N CYS A 55 3.18 -6.79 -12.76
CA CYS A 55 2.36 -6.21 -13.84
C CYS A 55 2.98 -4.96 -14.50
N GLY A 56 4.20 -4.56 -14.13
CA GLY A 56 4.96 -3.45 -14.72
C GLY A 56 4.68 -2.05 -14.15
N GLU A 57 3.74 -1.93 -13.21
CA GLU A 57 3.36 -0.67 -12.56
C GLU A 57 4.05 -0.51 -11.20
N LEU A 58 3.99 0.70 -10.62
CA LEU A 58 4.56 0.98 -9.30
C LEU A 58 3.90 0.13 -8.21
N GLY A 59 4.69 -0.67 -7.49
CA GLY A 59 4.24 -1.61 -6.45
C GLY A 59 3.90 -0.95 -5.12
N ASN A 60 2.99 0.03 -5.14
CA ASN A 60 2.54 0.73 -3.94
C ASN A 60 1.14 0.26 -3.46
N PRO A 61 0.70 0.58 -2.24
CA PRO A 61 -0.57 0.12 -1.68
C PRO A 61 -1.78 0.56 -2.50
N LEU A 62 -1.75 1.79 -3.05
CA LEU A 62 -2.85 2.32 -3.84
C LEU A 62 -3.04 1.51 -5.13
N HIS A 63 -1.95 1.16 -5.79
CA HIS A 63 -1.94 0.33 -7.00
C HIS A 63 -2.58 -1.04 -6.72
N TYR A 64 -2.08 -1.76 -5.73
CA TYR A 64 -2.62 -3.09 -5.35
C TYR A 64 -4.08 -3.02 -4.90
N ALA A 65 -4.49 -1.94 -4.25
CA ALA A 65 -5.87 -1.81 -3.77
C ALA A 65 -6.85 -1.31 -4.84
N THR A 66 -6.42 -0.80 -5.99
CA THR A 66 -7.36 -0.12 -6.90
C THR A 66 -7.20 -0.44 -8.38
N SER A 67 -6.09 -1.06 -8.80
CA SER A 67 -5.80 -1.20 -10.24
C SER A 67 -4.93 -2.40 -10.64
N CYS A 68 -4.18 -3.01 -9.72
CA CYS A 68 -3.33 -4.15 -10.06
C CYS A 68 -4.15 -5.35 -10.54
N LEU A 69 -3.83 -5.87 -11.72
CA LEU A 69 -4.53 -7.01 -12.30
C LEU A 69 -4.42 -8.27 -11.42
N LEU A 70 -3.26 -8.45 -10.77
CA LEU A 70 -2.96 -9.60 -9.92
C LEU A 70 -3.73 -9.59 -8.59
N THR A 71 -4.32 -8.46 -8.19
CA THR A 71 -5.10 -8.30 -6.96
C THR A 71 -6.53 -7.82 -7.21
N SER A 72 -7.07 -8.09 -8.40
CA SER A 72 -8.41 -7.65 -8.84
C SER A 72 -9.53 -7.98 -7.86
N SER A 73 -9.50 -9.15 -7.22
CA SER A 73 -10.48 -9.56 -6.21
C SER A 73 -10.50 -8.65 -4.97
N TYR A 74 -9.40 -7.95 -4.70
CA TYR A 74 -9.21 -7.09 -3.53
C TYR A 74 -9.54 -5.61 -3.80
N HIS A 75 -9.89 -5.24 -5.04
CA HIS A 75 -10.02 -3.84 -5.43
C HIS A 75 -11.08 -3.05 -4.66
N LEU A 76 -10.69 -1.87 -4.22
CA LEU A 76 -11.53 -0.79 -3.74
C LEU A 76 -11.72 0.21 -4.89
N THR A 77 -12.72 1.08 -4.77
CA THR A 77 -12.95 2.15 -5.75
C THR A 77 -11.73 3.05 -5.85
N LYS A 78 -11.15 3.18 -7.05
CA LYS A 78 -10.01 4.07 -7.29
C LYS A 78 -10.39 5.54 -7.02
N PRO A 79 -9.63 6.30 -6.22
CA PRO A 79 -9.88 7.73 -6.06
C PRO A 79 -9.40 8.52 -7.27
N SER A 80 -10.05 9.65 -7.54
CA SER A 80 -9.42 10.72 -8.32
C SER A 80 -8.23 11.29 -7.55
N ALA A 81 -7.19 11.75 -8.25
CA ALA A 81 -5.92 12.19 -7.61
C ALA A 81 -6.12 13.21 -6.47
N HIS A 82 -6.96 14.23 -6.66
CA HIS A 82 -7.24 15.25 -5.63
C HIS A 82 -8.05 14.72 -4.43
N LEU A 83 -8.69 13.56 -4.57
CA LEU A 83 -9.47 12.90 -3.51
C LEU A 83 -8.71 11.77 -2.83
N GLU A 84 -7.44 11.54 -3.17
CA GLU A 84 -6.65 10.49 -2.55
C GLU A 84 -6.52 10.67 -1.02
N PRO A 85 -6.15 11.84 -0.46
CA PRO A 85 -6.09 12.01 1.00
C PRO A 85 -7.41 11.69 1.74
N PRO A 86 -8.59 12.24 1.34
CA PRO A 86 -9.84 11.86 1.99
C PRO A 86 -10.27 10.42 1.69
N TRP A 87 -9.80 9.80 0.61
CA TRP A 87 -10.07 8.41 0.30
C TRP A 87 -9.47 7.45 1.32
N TRP A 88 -8.19 7.64 1.70
CA TRP A 88 -7.55 6.82 2.74
C TRP A 88 -8.35 6.83 4.04
N LYS A 89 -8.82 8.02 4.45
CA LYS A 89 -9.67 8.17 5.63
C LYS A 89 -11.00 7.42 5.51
N ARG A 90 -11.67 7.49 4.36
CA ARG A 90 -12.94 6.76 4.12
C ARG A 90 -12.74 5.25 4.16
N VAL A 91 -11.67 4.77 3.55
CA VAL A 91 -11.31 3.36 3.52
C VAL A 91 -11.05 2.83 4.94
N LEU A 92 -10.30 3.56 5.76
CA LEU A 92 -10.03 3.18 7.15
C LEU A 92 -11.21 3.32 8.11
N ASN A 93 -12.20 4.13 7.77
CA ASN A 93 -13.42 4.26 8.57
C ASN A 93 -14.49 3.21 8.22
N ASN A 94 -14.29 2.43 7.15
CA ASN A 94 -15.23 1.43 6.69
C ASN A 94 -14.74 0.01 7.03
N ASN A 95 -15.49 -0.72 7.86
CA ASN A 95 -15.11 -2.07 8.32
C ASN A 95 -14.99 -3.10 7.17
N PHE A 96 -15.81 -3.00 6.13
CA PHE A 96 -15.71 -3.87 4.96
C PHE A 96 -14.42 -3.60 4.17
N SER A 97 -14.11 -2.33 3.93
CA SER A 97 -12.85 -1.94 3.27
C SER A 97 -11.63 -2.39 4.07
N ARG A 98 -11.64 -2.22 5.41
CA ARG A 98 -10.58 -2.71 6.29
C ARG A 98 -10.41 -4.23 6.22
N ALA A 99 -11.52 -4.99 6.20
CA ALA A 99 -11.44 -6.44 6.05
C ALA A 99 -10.84 -6.84 4.69
N LYS A 100 -11.17 -6.10 3.62
CA LYS A 100 -10.58 -6.30 2.28
C LYS A 100 -9.09 -6.00 2.26
N ILE A 101 -8.66 -4.92 2.91
CA ILE A 101 -7.24 -4.55 3.09
C ILE A 101 -6.48 -5.65 3.81
N ARG A 102 -7.00 -6.17 4.94
CA ARG A 102 -6.31 -7.24 5.68
C ARG A 102 -6.08 -8.47 4.82
N LYS A 103 -7.08 -8.87 4.04
CA LYS A 103 -6.95 -9.98 3.09
C LYS A 103 -5.95 -9.66 1.97
N LEU A 104 -5.94 -8.43 1.46
CA LEU A 104 -4.97 -7.99 0.46
C LEU A 104 -3.54 -8.06 0.98
N ILE A 105 -3.27 -7.51 2.17
CA ILE A 105 -1.92 -7.54 2.78
C ILE A 105 -1.45 -8.98 2.99
N HIS A 106 -2.33 -9.83 3.51
CA HIS A 106 -2.02 -11.26 3.68
C HIS A 106 -1.69 -11.92 2.34
N PHE A 107 -2.52 -11.70 1.33
CA PHE A 107 -2.30 -12.22 -0.02
C PHE A 107 -0.96 -11.76 -0.60
N ILE A 108 -0.60 -10.48 -0.46
CA ILE A 108 0.67 -9.98 -0.97
C ILE A 108 1.86 -10.64 -0.24
N ALA A 109 1.78 -10.76 1.08
CA ALA A 109 2.85 -11.39 1.87
C ALA A 109 3.07 -12.87 1.52
N GLU A 110 1.99 -13.60 1.17
CA GLU A 110 2.08 -15.03 0.79
C GLU A 110 2.49 -15.25 -0.66
N ASN A 111 2.30 -14.25 -1.53
CA ASN A 111 2.48 -14.38 -2.98
C ASN A 111 3.57 -13.46 -3.52
N GLU A 112 4.58 -13.15 -2.69
CA GLU A 112 5.68 -12.24 -3.02
C GLU A 112 6.30 -12.59 -4.38
N ALA A 113 6.66 -13.86 -4.57
CA ALA A 113 7.33 -14.35 -5.77
C ALA A 113 6.51 -14.23 -7.07
N ILE A 114 5.18 -14.03 -6.98
CA ILE A 114 4.29 -13.87 -8.14
C ILE A 114 4.02 -12.39 -8.40
N LEU A 115 3.96 -11.59 -7.33
CA LEU A 115 3.59 -10.19 -7.44
C LEU A 115 4.76 -9.30 -7.78
N PHE A 116 5.98 -9.80 -7.60
CA PHE A 116 7.20 -9.01 -7.68
C PHE A 116 8.06 -9.51 -8.83
N PRO A 117 8.55 -8.61 -9.71
CA PRO A 117 9.43 -9.01 -10.79
C PRO A 117 10.72 -9.56 -10.19
N LYS A 118 11.34 -10.56 -10.81
CA LYS A 118 12.69 -10.99 -10.41
C LYS A 118 13.64 -9.83 -10.64
N ASP A 119 14.50 -9.56 -9.66
CA ASP A 119 15.60 -8.63 -9.87
C ASP A 119 16.47 -9.27 -10.95
N GLY A 120 16.65 -8.59 -12.09
CA GLY A 120 17.50 -9.12 -13.16
C GLY A 120 18.89 -9.37 -12.61
N ASP A 121 19.44 -10.56 -12.86
CA ASP A 121 20.85 -10.84 -12.63
C ASP A 121 21.63 -9.82 -13.45
N ASN A 122 22.21 -8.82 -12.79
CA ASN A 122 23.15 -7.91 -13.43
C ASN A 122 24.45 -8.70 -13.61
N ASP A 123 24.56 -9.40 -14.74
CA ASP A 123 25.82 -9.91 -15.29
C ASP A 123 26.65 -8.75 -15.91
#